data_AF-R2PDA8-F1
#
_entry.id   AF-R2PDA8-F1
#
_cell.length_a   1.000
_cell.length_b   1.000
_cell.length_c   1.000
_cell.angle_alpha   90.00
_cell.angle_beta   90.00
_cell.angle_gamma   90.00
#
_symmetry.space_group_name_H-M   'P 1'
#
loop_
_entity.id
_entity.type
_entity.pdbx_description
1 polymer ?
#
loop_
_entity_poly.entity_id
_entity_poly.type
_entity_poly.pdbx_seq_one_letter_code
_entity_poly.pdbx_strand_id
1 'polypeptide(L)'
;MGDINKMIQWMKDREGKVTYSQGNRGGPNSYDCSSAVYFALIAGGFIPSGSMGWTGSLHDTTLPPISTKIARSECRKGDIFLSKYWANDGHTGIFIDNQTIIHCSYGRNGIYTTPAAGGYMGYEPIEYYRLNNASGGSEENLEKEGEIMMYIYWKQQKIGSKNYDAYFVNGNKRMYIEDDTLLQACRSLVKYYTGKTNEDWFGNDGFRVLSIEATTDLVEFKYYANK
;
A
#
# COMPACT_ATOMS: atom_id res chain seq x y z
N MET A 1 -14.19 15.32 -5.56
CA MET A 1 -13.06 14.44 -5.88
C MET A 1 -13.40 13.07 -5.34
N GLY A 2 -13.16 11.99 -6.08
CA GLY A 2 -13.43 10.64 -5.57
C GLY A 2 -12.38 10.23 -4.54
N ASP A 3 -12.72 9.30 -3.65
CA ASP A 3 -11.92 8.87 -2.51
C ASP A 3 -11.59 7.37 -2.60
N ILE A 4 -10.33 7.06 -2.91
CA ILE A 4 -9.85 5.68 -3.06
C ILE A 4 -9.93 4.91 -1.74
N ASN A 5 -9.73 5.58 -0.60
CA ASN A 5 -9.80 4.92 0.69
C ASN A 5 -11.22 4.48 1.00
N LYS A 6 -12.23 5.33 0.75
CA LYS A 6 -13.64 4.95 0.93
C LYS A 6 -14.06 3.82 -0.01
N MET A 7 -13.58 3.86 -1.26
CA MET A 7 -13.82 2.78 -2.23
C MET A 7 -13.28 1.43 -1.72
N ILE A 8 -12.02 1.39 -1.29
CA ILE A 8 -11.41 0.16 -0.76
C ILE A 8 -12.02 -0.24 0.58
N GLN A 9 -12.33 0.72 1.46
CA GLN A 9 -12.94 0.47 2.76
C GLN A 9 -14.30 -0.24 2.60
N TRP A 10 -15.10 0.16 1.60
CA TRP A 10 -16.36 -0.50 1.32
C TRP A 10 -16.19 -2.01 1.02
N MET A 11 -15.15 -2.37 0.27
CA MET A 11 -14.81 -3.76 -0.01
C MET A 11 -14.32 -4.47 1.27
N LYS A 12 -13.42 -3.82 2.02
CA LYS A 12 -12.84 -4.36 3.27
C LYS A 12 -13.90 -4.60 4.36
N ASP A 13 -14.89 -3.73 4.48
CA ASP A 13 -15.98 -3.89 5.43
C ASP A 13 -16.79 -5.17 5.20
N ARG A 14 -16.78 -5.68 3.96
CA ARG A 14 -17.52 -6.87 3.50
C ARG A 14 -16.62 -8.08 3.28
N GLU A 15 -15.30 -7.94 3.41
CA GLU A 15 -14.36 -9.02 3.23
C GLU A 15 -14.68 -10.18 4.19
N GLY A 16 -14.89 -11.37 3.63
CA GLY A 16 -15.27 -12.57 4.39
C GLY A 16 -16.66 -12.56 5.04
N LYS A 17 -17.50 -11.55 4.77
CA LYS A 17 -18.84 -11.40 5.39
C LYS A 17 -20.01 -11.55 4.42
N VAL A 18 -19.72 -11.66 3.12
CA VAL A 18 -20.70 -11.72 2.04
C VAL A 18 -20.37 -12.87 1.10
N THR A 19 -21.36 -13.38 0.38
CA THR A 19 -21.18 -14.48 -0.58
C THR A 19 -21.14 -13.99 -2.03
N TYR A 20 -20.67 -14.86 -2.93
CA TYR A 20 -20.72 -14.57 -4.36
C TYR A 20 -22.08 -14.96 -4.95
N SER A 21 -22.73 -14.05 -5.69
CA SER A 21 -23.95 -14.35 -6.44
C SER A 21 -24.15 -13.39 -7.61
N GLN A 22 -24.33 -13.93 -8.83
CA GLN A 22 -24.78 -13.16 -9.99
C GLN A 22 -26.30 -12.88 -9.96
N GLY A 23 -27.09 -13.76 -9.33
CA GLY A 23 -28.54 -13.56 -9.20
C GLY A 23 -28.90 -12.55 -8.11
N ASN A 24 -28.20 -12.60 -6.98
CA ASN A 24 -28.41 -11.72 -5.82
C ASN A 24 -27.22 -10.77 -5.65
N ARG A 25 -26.94 -9.96 -6.68
CA ARG A 25 -25.73 -9.12 -6.76
C ARG A 25 -25.86 -7.71 -6.14
N GLY A 26 -27.03 -7.38 -5.61
CA GLY A 26 -27.37 -6.04 -5.08
C GLY A 26 -27.08 -5.84 -3.59
N GLY A 27 -26.53 -6.84 -2.90
CA GLY A 27 -26.41 -6.83 -1.44
C GLY A 27 -27.72 -7.11 -0.69
N PRO A 28 -27.70 -7.03 0.65
CA PRO A 28 -26.52 -6.76 1.46
C PRO A 28 -25.63 -8.00 1.66
N ASN A 29 -26.16 -9.20 1.45
CA ASN A 29 -25.50 -10.45 1.83
C ASN A 29 -24.66 -11.07 0.70
N SER A 30 -24.84 -10.61 -0.53
CA SER A 30 -24.16 -11.18 -1.69
C SER A 30 -23.94 -10.15 -2.80
N TYR A 31 -22.86 -10.36 -3.54
CA TYR A 31 -22.40 -9.53 -4.65
C TYR A 31 -21.75 -10.43 -5.71
N ASP A 32 -21.54 -9.93 -6.91
CA ASP A 32 -20.60 -10.51 -7.89
C ASP A 32 -19.41 -9.59 -8.13
N CYS A 33 -18.49 -9.99 -9.01
CA CYS A 33 -17.25 -9.25 -9.28
C CYS A 33 -17.51 -7.78 -9.64
N SER A 34 -18.38 -7.54 -10.62
CA SER A 34 -18.64 -6.20 -11.13
C SER A 34 -19.56 -5.38 -10.23
N SER A 35 -20.60 -5.97 -9.64
CA SER A 35 -21.46 -5.24 -8.69
C SER A 35 -20.68 -4.77 -7.48
N ALA A 36 -19.75 -5.58 -6.96
CA ALA A 36 -18.87 -5.16 -5.87
C ALA A 36 -18.03 -3.94 -6.26
N VAL A 37 -17.47 -3.89 -7.47
CA VAL A 37 -16.75 -2.72 -7.98
C VAL A 37 -17.67 -1.51 -8.18
N TYR A 38 -18.89 -1.68 -8.69
CA TYR A 38 -19.88 -0.59 -8.80
C TYR A 38 -20.20 0.03 -7.44
N PHE A 39 -20.52 -0.79 -6.44
CA PHE A 39 -20.80 -0.27 -5.09
C PHE A 39 -19.58 0.37 -4.44
N ALA A 40 -18.38 -0.17 -4.66
CA ALA A 40 -17.14 0.44 -4.20
C ALA A 40 -16.91 1.82 -4.85
N LEU A 41 -17.10 1.94 -6.17
CA LEU A 41 -17.00 3.21 -6.89
C LEU A 41 -18.04 4.23 -6.39
N ILE A 42 -19.27 3.79 -6.08
CA ILE A 42 -20.30 4.64 -5.46
C ILE A 42 -19.85 5.11 -4.08
N ALA A 43 -19.34 4.20 -3.24
CA ALA A 43 -18.88 4.53 -1.90
C ALA A 43 -17.68 5.51 -1.91
N GLY A 44 -16.80 5.37 -2.91
CA GLY A 44 -15.72 6.30 -3.19
C GLY A 44 -16.17 7.63 -3.83
N GLY A 45 -17.43 7.77 -4.22
CA GLY A 45 -17.93 8.98 -4.89
C GLY A 45 -17.37 9.19 -6.30
N PHE A 46 -16.94 8.12 -6.98
CA PHE A 46 -16.47 8.16 -8.37
C PHE A 46 -17.61 8.12 -9.38
N ILE A 47 -18.74 7.50 -9.02
CA ILE A 47 -19.94 7.41 -9.85
C ILE A 47 -21.19 7.72 -9.01
N PRO A 48 -22.30 8.15 -9.64
CA PRO A 48 -23.54 8.45 -8.93
C PRO A 48 -24.12 7.25 -8.18
N SER A 49 -24.79 7.52 -7.05
CA SER A 49 -25.56 6.49 -6.35
C SER A 49 -26.64 5.90 -7.25
N GLY A 50 -26.85 4.59 -7.18
CA GLY A 50 -27.78 3.86 -8.04
C GLY A 50 -27.20 3.41 -9.38
N SER A 51 -25.97 3.82 -9.74
CA SER A 51 -25.27 3.26 -10.90
C SER A 51 -25.04 1.77 -10.73
N MET A 52 -25.37 0.99 -11.76
CA MET A 52 -25.15 -0.45 -11.76
C MET A 52 -24.99 -0.97 -13.18
N GLY A 53 -24.20 -2.02 -13.32
CA GLY A 53 -23.97 -2.69 -14.57
C GLY A 53 -23.19 -3.98 -14.36
N TRP A 54 -22.55 -4.47 -15.41
CA TRP A 54 -21.73 -5.67 -15.44
C TRP A 54 -20.31 -5.35 -15.93
N THR A 55 -19.42 -6.34 -15.99
CA THR A 55 -18.00 -6.14 -16.35
C THR A 55 -17.81 -5.43 -17.69
N GLY A 56 -18.58 -5.75 -18.73
CA GLY A 56 -18.50 -5.06 -20.02
C GLY A 56 -18.93 -3.60 -19.94
N SER A 57 -19.97 -3.27 -19.18
CA SER A 57 -20.33 -1.85 -18.97
C SER A 57 -19.30 -1.07 -18.13
N LEU A 58 -18.50 -1.74 -17.29
CA LEU A 58 -17.34 -1.08 -16.66
C LEU A 58 -16.35 -0.65 -17.74
N HIS A 59 -16.03 -1.54 -18.69
CA HIS A 59 -15.15 -1.26 -19.81
C HIS A 59 -15.71 -0.19 -20.77
N ASP A 60 -16.95 -0.38 -21.24
CA ASP A 60 -17.48 0.38 -22.38
C ASP A 60 -17.97 1.78 -22.01
N THR A 61 -18.53 1.96 -20.79
CA THR A 61 -19.26 3.18 -20.46
C THR A 61 -18.87 3.81 -19.13
N THR A 62 -18.53 3.02 -18.11
CA THR A 62 -18.36 3.56 -16.74
C THR A 62 -16.96 4.06 -16.47
N LEU A 63 -15.92 3.26 -16.77
CA LEU A 63 -14.53 3.65 -16.54
C LEU A 63 -13.98 4.69 -17.53
N PRO A 64 -14.28 4.67 -18.84
CA PRO A 64 -13.70 5.61 -19.80
C PRO A 64 -13.81 7.10 -19.41
N PRO A 65 -14.95 7.62 -18.91
CA PRO A 65 -15.04 9.04 -18.54
C PRO A 65 -14.32 9.40 -17.23
N ILE A 66 -13.98 8.43 -16.38
CA ILE A 66 -13.46 8.67 -15.02
C ILE A 66 -12.07 8.07 -14.78
N SER A 67 -11.44 7.49 -15.79
CA SER A 67 -10.16 6.81 -15.63
C SER A 67 -9.28 6.93 -16.88
N THR A 68 -8.02 6.55 -16.73
CA THR A 68 -7.05 6.41 -17.81
C THR A 68 -6.55 4.96 -17.82
N LYS A 69 -6.45 4.35 -19.00
CA LYS A 69 -5.86 3.01 -19.14
C LYS A 69 -4.35 3.07 -18.86
N ILE A 70 -3.84 2.10 -18.12
CA ILE A 70 -2.44 2.02 -17.68
C ILE A 70 -1.83 0.65 -17.98
N ALA A 71 -0.50 0.54 -17.90
CA ALA A 71 0.18 -0.75 -17.96
C ALA A 71 0.12 -1.50 -16.62
N ARG A 72 0.20 -2.85 -16.66
CA ARG A 72 0.23 -3.69 -15.45
C ARG A 72 1.35 -3.29 -14.48
N SER A 73 2.51 -2.93 -15.00
CA SER A 73 3.67 -2.51 -14.20
C SER A 73 3.42 -1.22 -13.42
N GLU A 74 2.47 -0.41 -13.86
CA GLU A 74 2.14 0.87 -13.22
C GLU A 74 1.08 0.72 -12.13
N CYS A 75 0.40 -0.43 -12.03
CA CYS A 75 -0.74 -0.63 -11.13
C CYS A 75 -0.38 -0.31 -9.67
N ARG A 76 -1.28 0.36 -8.97
CA ARG A 76 -1.13 0.71 -7.56
C ARG A 76 -2.50 0.75 -6.88
N LYS A 77 -2.50 1.06 -5.59
CA LYS A 77 -3.72 1.22 -4.79
C LYS A 77 -4.78 2.05 -5.52
N GLY A 78 -5.98 1.48 -5.63
CA GLY A 78 -7.15 2.11 -6.23
C GLY A 78 -7.31 1.90 -7.75
N ASP A 79 -6.32 1.33 -8.43
CA ASP A 79 -6.48 0.97 -9.84
C ASP A 79 -7.45 -0.23 -9.98
N ILE A 80 -8.13 -0.34 -11.11
CA ILE A 80 -9.14 -1.37 -11.39
C ILE A 80 -8.65 -2.26 -12.52
N PHE A 81 -8.76 -3.58 -12.36
CA PHE A 81 -8.53 -4.52 -13.46
C PHE A 81 -9.85 -5.00 -14.07
N LEU A 82 -9.83 -5.28 -15.38
CA LEU A 82 -10.91 -5.92 -16.12
C LEU A 82 -10.35 -7.09 -16.94
N SER A 83 -10.78 -8.30 -16.63
CA SER A 83 -10.45 -9.54 -17.35
C SER A 83 -11.65 -9.98 -18.20
N LYS A 84 -11.40 -10.36 -19.46
CA LYS A 84 -12.43 -10.87 -20.41
C LYS A 84 -13.77 -10.13 -20.32
N TYR A 85 -13.74 -8.79 -20.34
CA TYR A 85 -14.90 -7.96 -20.04
C TYR A 85 -16.11 -8.19 -20.96
N TRP A 86 -15.90 -8.77 -22.15
CA TRP A 86 -16.94 -9.10 -23.14
C TRP A 86 -17.62 -10.45 -22.91
N ALA A 87 -17.14 -11.25 -21.96
CA ALA A 87 -17.60 -12.61 -21.73
C ALA A 87 -18.40 -12.75 -20.43
N ASN A 88 -19.27 -13.75 -20.38
CA ASN A 88 -20.07 -14.06 -19.18
C ASN A 88 -19.20 -14.49 -17.98
N ASP A 89 -17.96 -14.90 -18.23
CA ASP A 89 -16.94 -15.23 -17.24
C ASP A 89 -15.94 -14.09 -17.00
N GLY A 90 -16.25 -12.87 -17.46
CA GLY A 90 -15.43 -11.69 -17.20
C GLY A 90 -15.32 -11.37 -15.72
N HIS A 91 -14.16 -10.86 -15.30
CA HIS A 91 -13.82 -10.64 -13.90
C HIS A 91 -13.22 -9.25 -13.66
N THR A 92 -13.38 -8.75 -12.44
CA THR A 92 -12.88 -7.42 -12.05
C THR A 92 -12.67 -7.32 -10.55
N GLY A 93 -11.86 -6.34 -10.16
CA GLY A 93 -11.55 -6.00 -8.79
C GLY A 93 -10.64 -4.78 -8.73
N ILE A 94 -10.16 -4.49 -7.53
CA ILE A 94 -9.43 -3.26 -7.20
C ILE A 94 -8.05 -3.65 -6.66
N PHE A 95 -6.99 -3.01 -7.15
CA PHE A 95 -5.67 -3.12 -6.55
C PHE A 95 -5.65 -2.42 -5.20
N ILE A 96 -5.15 -3.10 -4.16
CA ILE A 96 -4.83 -2.46 -2.87
C ILE A 96 -3.37 -2.00 -2.82
N ASP A 97 -2.51 -2.62 -3.63
CA ASP A 97 -1.15 -2.27 -3.97
C ASP A 97 -0.80 -2.95 -5.32
N ASN A 98 0.44 -2.89 -5.81
CA ASN A 98 0.79 -3.51 -7.10
C ASN A 98 0.71 -5.06 -7.07
N GLN A 99 0.86 -5.70 -5.92
CA GLN A 99 0.96 -7.14 -5.76
C GLN A 99 -0.34 -7.78 -5.27
N THR A 100 -1.29 -6.98 -4.80
CA THR A 100 -2.47 -7.47 -4.09
C THR A 100 -3.74 -6.81 -4.60
N ILE A 101 -4.81 -7.60 -4.73
CA ILE A 101 -6.14 -7.15 -5.18
C ILE A 101 -7.19 -7.50 -4.13
N ILE A 102 -8.28 -6.75 -4.14
CA ILE A 102 -9.53 -7.09 -3.46
C ILE A 102 -10.65 -7.22 -4.49
N HIS A 103 -11.37 -8.33 -4.45
CA HIS A 103 -12.36 -8.67 -5.46
C HIS A 103 -13.44 -9.59 -4.90
N CYS A 104 -14.64 -9.56 -5.49
CA CYS A 104 -15.67 -10.56 -5.24
C CYS A 104 -15.51 -11.69 -6.26
N SER A 105 -15.33 -12.94 -5.82
CA SER A 105 -15.13 -14.07 -6.74
C SER A 105 -15.91 -15.32 -6.37
N TYR A 106 -16.29 -16.06 -7.41
CA TYR A 106 -16.92 -17.37 -7.27
C TYR A 106 -16.02 -18.35 -6.51
N GLY A 107 -14.73 -18.42 -6.89
CA GLY A 107 -13.77 -19.36 -6.28
C GLY A 107 -13.50 -19.13 -4.79
N ARG A 108 -13.69 -17.91 -4.28
CA ARG A 108 -13.60 -17.59 -2.85
C ARG A 108 -14.97 -17.49 -2.18
N ASN A 109 -16.07 -17.58 -2.94
CA ASN A 109 -17.43 -17.36 -2.49
C ASN A 109 -17.63 -16.06 -1.69
N GLY A 110 -17.20 -14.93 -2.26
CA GLY A 110 -17.37 -13.62 -1.61
C GLY A 110 -16.27 -12.63 -1.95
N ILE A 111 -16.21 -11.54 -1.17
CA ILE A 111 -15.16 -10.51 -1.27
C ILE A 111 -13.95 -10.96 -0.45
N TYR A 112 -12.79 -11.04 -1.10
CA TYR A 112 -11.53 -11.43 -0.49
C TYR A 112 -10.35 -10.70 -1.11
N THR A 113 -9.30 -10.55 -0.30
CA THR A 113 -7.97 -10.10 -0.71
C THR A 113 -7.15 -11.30 -1.19
N THR A 114 -6.54 -11.17 -2.36
CA THR A 114 -5.67 -12.20 -2.93
C THR A 114 -4.47 -11.56 -3.61
N PRO A 115 -3.41 -12.33 -3.89
CA PRO A 115 -2.36 -11.89 -4.80
C PRO A 115 -2.95 -11.50 -6.16
N ALA A 116 -2.39 -10.47 -6.79
CA ALA A 116 -2.68 -10.11 -8.17
C ALA A 116 -2.14 -11.16 -9.15
N ALA A 117 -1.03 -11.82 -8.81
CA ALA A 117 -0.47 -12.93 -9.57
C ALA A 117 -1.22 -14.26 -9.29
N GLY A 118 -0.96 -15.30 -10.08
CA GLY A 118 -1.49 -16.65 -9.82
C GLY A 118 -2.94 -16.87 -10.27
N GLY A 119 -3.47 -16.04 -11.18
CA GLY A 119 -4.76 -16.26 -11.83
C GLY A 119 -5.99 -15.69 -11.10
N TYR A 120 -5.82 -15.03 -9.95
CA TYR A 120 -6.95 -14.45 -9.21
C TYR A 120 -7.60 -13.24 -9.91
N MET A 121 -6.88 -12.55 -10.79
CA MET A 121 -7.43 -11.50 -11.66
C MET A 121 -8.29 -12.05 -12.81
N GLY A 122 -8.35 -13.37 -13.00
CA GLY A 122 -9.05 -14.00 -14.10
C GLY A 122 -8.11 -14.34 -15.26
N TYR A 123 -8.70 -14.54 -16.44
CA TYR A 123 -8.01 -14.96 -17.65
C TYR A 123 -7.60 -13.77 -18.51
N GLU A 124 -6.49 -13.91 -19.24
CA GLU A 124 -6.08 -12.91 -20.23
C GLU A 124 -7.11 -12.80 -21.39
N PRO A 125 -7.22 -11.62 -22.02
CA PRO A 125 -6.48 -10.40 -21.70
C PRO A 125 -7.07 -9.64 -20.50
N ILE A 126 -6.19 -8.98 -19.75
CA ILE A 126 -6.53 -8.13 -18.61
C ILE A 126 -6.14 -6.67 -18.89
N GLU A 127 -7.09 -5.77 -18.70
CA GLU A 127 -6.89 -4.33 -18.81
C GLU A 127 -6.88 -3.66 -17.45
N TYR A 128 -6.18 -2.53 -17.34
CA TYR A 128 -5.94 -1.84 -16.08
C TYR A 128 -6.27 -0.36 -16.20
N TYR A 129 -6.98 0.19 -15.22
CA TYR A 129 -7.51 1.55 -15.26
C TYR A 129 -7.20 2.29 -13.97
N ARG A 130 -6.69 3.51 -14.13
CA ARG A 130 -6.41 4.46 -13.05
C ARG A 130 -7.48 5.52 -12.97
N LEU A 131 -8.16 5.65 -11.84
CA LEU A 131 -9.19 6.66 -11.63
C LEU A 131 -8.59 8.08 -11.69
N ASN A 132 -9.23 8.96 -12.45
CA ASN A 132 -8.90 10.37 -12.60
C ASN A 132 -9.39 11.16 -11.37
N ASN A 133 -8.72 12.26 -11.02
CA ASN A 133 -9.17 13.18 -9.97
C ASN A 133 -9.60 12.45 -8.67
N ALA A 134 -8.70 11.62 -8.14
CA ALA A 134 -8.89 10.83 -6.93
C ALA A 134 -8.02 11.35 -5.78
N SER A 135 -8.62 11.62 -4.62
CA SER A 135 -7.91 11.78 -3.35
C SER A 135 -7.64 10.40 -2.73
N GLY A 136 -6.51 10.25 -2.04
CA GLY A 136 -6.08 8.95 -1.47
C GLY A 136 -5.45 7.99 -2.47
N GLY A 137 -5.23 8.41 -3.73
CA GLY A 137 -4.46 7.70 -4.76
C GLY A 137 -3.00 8.12 -4.88
N SER A 138 -2.63 9.22 -4.24
CA SER A 138 -1.30 9.36 -3.67
C SER A 138 -1.27 8.45 -2.46
N GLU A 139 -0.29 7.57 -2.37
CA GLU A 139 0.00 6.76 -1.18
C GLU A 139 -0.16 7.62 0.08
N GLU A 140 -1.33 7.54 0.72
CA GLU A 140 -1.41 7.80 2.14
C GLU A 140 -0.55 6.72 2.75
N ASN A 141 0.63 7.17 3.21
CA ASN A 141 1.62 6.42 3.97
C ASN A 141 0.94 5.64 5.09
N LEU A 142 0.46 4.45 4.76
CA LEU A 142 0.29 3.37 5.71
C LEU A 142 1.62 2.64 5.68
N GLU A 143 2.39 2.85 6.75
CA GLU A 143 3.61 2.13 7.01
C GLU A 143 3.42 0.62 6.81
N LYS A 144 4.43 0.02 6.14
CA LYS A 144 4.82 -1.41 5.99
C LYS A 144 4.39 -2.05 4.65
N GLU A 145 5.28 -2.59 3.82
CA GLU A 145 6.66 -3.08 4.01
C GLU A 145 7.63 -2.42 3.01
N GLY A 146 8.28 -1.34 3.43
CA GLY A 146 9.55 -0.95 2.82
C GLY A 146 10.65 -1.90 3.30
N GLU A 147 11.75 -2.00 2.57
CA GLU A 147 12.99 -2.56 3.12
C GLU A 147 13.18 -2.07 4.56
N ILE A 148 13.51 -2.97 5.48
CA ILE A 148 13.76 -2.57 6.87
C ILE A 148 14.95 -1.61 6.86
N MET A 149 14.66 -0.31 6.98
CA MET A 149 15.65 0.76 7.07
C MET A 149 16.10 0.90 8.52
N MET A 150 16.78 -0.15 9.01
CA MET A 150 17.51 -0.11 10.27
C MET A 150 19.01 -0.11 9.99
N TYR A 151 19.69 0.94 10.42
CA TYR A 151 21.15 1.04 10.34
C TYR A 151 21.69 2.01 11.40
N ILE A 152 22.99 1.93 11.64
CA ILE A 152 23.71 2.85 12.51
C ILE A 152 24.69 3.65 11.65
N TYR A 153 24.75 4.96 11.90
CA TYR A 153 25.78 5.81 11.33
C TYR A 153 26.52 6.60 12.41
N TRP A 154 27.75 6.99 12.08
CA TRP A 154 28.62 7.80 12.91
C TRP A 154 28.83 9.18 12.27
N LYS A 155 28.59 10.25 13.02
CA LYS A 155 28.76 11.64 12.57
C LYS A 155 29.85 12.33 13.37
N GLN A 156 30.78 13.00 12.70
CA GLN A 156 31.76 13.85 13.39
C GLN A 156 31.06 14.92 14.24
N GLN A 157 31.49 15.12 15.48
CA GLN A 157 30.95 16.15 16.37
C GLN A 157 31.07 17.57 15.80
N LYS A 158 32.11 17.81 15.00
CA LYS A 158 32.36 19.03 14.23
C LYS A 158 33.28 18.70 13.05
N ILE A 159 33.32 19.58 12.04
CA ILE A 159 34.19 19.41 10.86
C ILE A 159 35.64 19.18 11.31
N GLY A 160 36.23 18.07 10.88
CA GLY A 160 37.61 17.69 11.21
C GLY A 160 37.82 17.06 12.60
N SER A 161 36.74 16.79 13.35
CA SER A 161 36.82 16.08 14.63
C SER A 161 37.27 14.63 14.47
N LYS A 162 38.07 14.14 15.42
CA LYS A 162 38.34 12.69 15.57
C LYS A 162 37.27 11.96 16.37
N ASN A 163 36.39 12.72 17.04
CA ASN A 163 35.28 12.19 17.83
C ASN A 163 34.01 12.17 17.00
N TYR A 164 33.25 11.08 17.14
CA TYR A 164 32.02 10.82 16.42
C TYR A 164 30.90 10.45 17.39
N ASP A 165 29.70 10.85 17.03
CA ASP A 165 28.45 10.52 17.68
C ASP A 165 27.73 9.46 16.85
N ALA A 166 27.21 8.42 17.51
CA ALA A 166 26.44 7.37 16.86
C ALA A 166 24.94 7.67 16.87
N TYR A 167 24.28 7.33 15.77
CA TYR A 167 22.84 7.47 15.62
C TYR A 167 22.23 6.18 15.06
N PHE A 168 21.14 5.73 15.68
CA PHE A 168 20.33 4.63 15.19
C PHE A 168 19.18 5.17 14.34
N VAL A 169 19.01 4.65 13.13
CA VAL A 169 17.90 4.97 12.23
C VAL A 169 16.94 3.79 12.19
N ASN A 170 15.65 4.06 12.29
CA ASN A 170 14.57 3.10 12.07
C ASN A 170 13.42 3.78 11.31
N GLY A 171 13.34 3.52 10.00
CA GLY A 171 12.37 4.18 9.13
C GLY A 171 12.65 5.68 9.03
N ASN A 172 11.66 6.51 9.32
CA ASN A 172 11.76 7.97 9.32
C ASN A 172 12.21 8.57 10.66
N LYS A 173 12.64 7.75 11.62
CA LYS A 173 13.12 8.20 12.94
C LYS A 173 14.59 7.94 13.10
N ARG A 174 15.27 8.83 13.81
CA ARG A 174 16.64 8.64 14.27
C ARG A 174 16.78 8.96 15.75
N MET A 175 17.72 8.30 16.41
CA MET A 175 17.96 8.42 17.84
C MET A 175 19.46 8.54 18.11
N TYR A 176 19.86 9.47 18.95
CA TYR A 176 21.22 9.55 19.46
C TYR A 176 21.51 8.36 20.38
N ILE A 177 22.67 7.72 20.22
CA ILE A 177 23.09 6.60 21.05
C ILE A 177 24.03 7.14 22.12
N GLU A 178 23.55 7.19 23.36
CA GLU A 178 24.22 7.88 24.47
C GLU A 178 25.36 7.07 25.12
N ASP A 179 25.31 5.74 25.05
CA ASP A 179 26.30 4.86 25.66
C ASP A 179 26.50 3.54 24.89
N ASP A 180 27.51 2.76 25.29
CA ASP A 180 27.84 1.48 24.64
C ASP A 180 26.78 0.40 24.88
N THR A 181 26.02 0.47 25.99
CA THR A 181 24.95 -0.51 26.26
C THR A 181 23.84 -0.36 25.23
N LEU A 182 23.38 0.86 24.98
CA LEU A 182 22.40 1.17 23.96
C LEU A 182 22.94 0.88 22.55
N LEU A 183 24.23 1.15 22.31
CA LEU A 183 24.88 0.83 21.04
C LEU A 183 24.82 -0.67 20.72
N GLN A 184 25.17 -1.54 21.68
CA GLN A 184 25.14 -3.00 21.47
C GLN A 184 23.70 -3.52 21.28
N ALA A 185 22.72 -2.92 21.96
CA ALA A 185 21.30 -3.24 21.76
C ALA A 185 20.84 -2.88 20.34
N CYS A 186 21.16 -1.66 19.87
CA CYS A 186 20.84 -1.22 18.50
C CYS A 186 21.53 -2.08 17.44
N ARG A 187 22.81 -2.44 17.62
CA ARG A 187 23.53 -3.36 16.70
C ARG A 187 22.84 -4.71 16.59
N SER A 188 22.39 -5.26 17.73
CA SER A 188 21.67 -6.53 17.77
C SER A 188 20.35 -6.46 17.00
N LEU A 189 19.61 -5.34 17.12
CA LEU A 189 18.38 -5.10 16.35
C LEU A 189 18.65 -5.00 14.85
N VAL A 190 19.64 -4.20 14.43
CA VAL A 190 20.02 -4.07 13.01
C VAL A 190 20.36 -5.43 12.44
N LYS A 191 21.20 -6.21 13.12
CA LYS A 191 21.59 -7.55 12.66
C LYS A 191 20.40 -8.50 12.58
N TYR A 192 19.54 -8.51 13.59
CA TYR A 192 18.38 -9.41 13.64
C TYR A 192 17.41 -9.15 12.49
N TYR A 193 17.10 -7.89 12.21
CA TYR A 193 16.09 -7.53 11.22
C TYR A 193 16.62 -7.35 9.80
N THR A 194 17.89 -6.98 9.62
CA THR A 194 18.45 -6.66 8.28
C THR A 194 19.58 -7.60 7.85
N GLY A 195 20.15 -8.38 8.78
CA GLY A 195 21.36 -9.16 8.54
C GLY A 195 22.64 -8.32 8.37
N LYS A 196 22.57 -6.97 8.41
CA LYS A 196 23.71 -6.08 8.23
C LYS A 196 24.49 -5.89 9.53
N THR A 197 25.80 -5.72 9.40
CA THR A 197 26.72 -5.39 10.50
C THR A 197 27.64 -4.21 10.17
N ASN A 198 27.55 -3.66 8.96
CA ASN A 198 28.36 -2.53 8.53
C ASN A 198 27.74 -1.22 9.04
N GLU A 199 28.60 -0.28 9.41
CA GLU A 199 28.23 1.04 9.91
C GLU A 199 28.94 2.11 9.09
N ASP A 200 28.21 3.16 8.71
CA ASP A 200 28.75 4.25 7.88
C ASP A 200 29.30 5.39 8.75
N TRP A 201 30.38 6.03 8.27
CA TRP A 201 31.06 7.13 8.95
C TRP A 201 31.01 8.38 8.08
N PHE A 202 30.51 9.47 8.63
CA PHE A 202 30.28 10.72 7.90
C PHE A 202 30.99 11.91 8.56
N GLY A 203 31.55 12.78 7.73
CA GLY A 203 31.92 14.14 8.13
C GLY A 203 30.69 14.94 8.53
N ASN A 204 30.87 15.93 9.41
CA ASN A 204 29.77 16.73 9.95
C ASN A 204 28.98 17.50 8.86
N ASP A 205 29.68 17.88 7.78
CA ASP A 205 29.20 18.65 6.62
C ASP A 205 28.87 17.76 5.40
N GLY A 206 28.96 16.44 5.53
CA GLY A 206 28.68 15.54 4.42
C GLY A 206 27.21 15.61 4.00
N PHE A 207 26.94 15.89 2.72
CA PHE A 207 25.56 15.91 2.20
C PHE A 207 24.76 14.65 2.52
N ARG A 208 25.43 13.48 2.62
CA ARG A 208 24.79 12.23 3.05
C ARG A 208 24.21 12.32 4.45
N VAL A 209 24.97 12.82 5.44
CA VAL A 209 24.46 12.96 6.80
C VAL A 209 23.41 14.05 6.87
N LEU A 210 23.62 15.20 6.24
CA LEU A 210 22.63 16.29 6.22
C LEU A 210 21.29 15.85 5.62
N SER A 211 21.30 15.04 4.56
CA SER A 211 20.09 14.45 3.98
C SER A 211 19.37 13.50 4.91
N ILE A 212 20.10 12.68 5.69
CA ILE A 212 19.49 11.82 6.72
C ILE A 212 18.85 12.69 7.80
N GLU A 213 19.53 13.72 8.28
CA GLU A 213 19.01 14.61 9.33
C GLU A 213 17.78 15.41 8.89
N ALA A 214 17.71 15.79 7.61
CA ALA A 214 16.59 16.53 7.04
C ALA A 214 15.36 15.66 6.78
N THR A 215 15.53 14.34 6.63
CA THR A 215 14.45 13.41 6.29
C THR A 215 14.03 12.50 7.45
N THR A 216 14.66 12.63 8.62
CA THR A 216 14.34 11.84 9.80
C THR A 216 14.06 12.68 11.04
N ASP A 217 13.05 12.28 11.79
CA ASP A 217 12.71 12.88 13.08
C ASP A 217 13.69 12.42 14.16
N LEU A 218 14.32 13.37 14.85
CA LEU A 218 15.13 13.06 16.03
C LEU A 218 14.22 12.71 17.21
N VAL A 219 14.42 11.53 17.78
CA VAL A 219 13.68 11.05 18.96
C VAL A 219 14.63 10.78 20.13
N GLU A 220 14.09 10.92 21.34
CA GLU A 220 14.80 10.65 22.59
C GLU A 220 14.62 9.19 23.01
N PHE A 221 15.70 8.55 23.47
CA PHE A 221 15.61 7.25 24.12
C PHE A 221 15.00 7.40 25.52
N LYS A 222 13.95 6.62 25.83
CA LYS A 222 13.34 6.61 27.16
C LYS A 222 13.49 5.22 27.78
N TYR A 223 14.44 5.10 28.69
CA TYR A 223 14.58 3.89 29.50
C TYR A 223 13.59 3.92 30.68
N TYR A 224 12.52 3.12 30.58
CA TYR A 224 11.62 2.90 31.70
C TYR A 224 12.14 1.73 32.53
N ALA A 225 13.09 2.01 33.43
CA ALA A 225 13.35 1.11 34.54
C ALA A 225 12.09 1.07 35.41
N ASN A 226 11.52 -0.12 35.67
CA ASN A 226 10.37 -0.28 36.55
C ASN A 226 10.56 0.52 37.85
N LYS A 227 9.71 1.53 38.04
CA LYS A 227 9.33 2.02 39.36
C LYS A 227 8.21 1.15 39.90
#